data_AF-A0A7W1ZCC8-F1
#
_entry.id   AF-A0A7W1ZCC8-F1
#
_cell.length_a   1.000
_cell.length_b   1.000
_cell.length_c   1.000
_cell.angle_alpha   90.00
_cell.angle_beta   90.00
_cell.angle_gamma   90.00
#
_symmetry.space_group_name_H-M   'P 1'
#
loop_
_entity.id
_entity.type
_entity.pdbx_description
1 polymer ?
#
loop_
_entity_poly.entity_id
_entity_poly.type
_entity_poly.pdbx_seq_one_letter_code
_entity_poly.pdbx_strand_id
1 'polypeptide(L)'
;MKLNINKQHFKLLELSMINSLIITFLLFFTVSYWQKDGLSLFEISFMAIIGGIYFFIVTLFTSIIGLNSYIRSCLVRDIIPLRRIIQISIFFFLSFLIFIVLDTLLFLIDDSISIDYAKSLAEIAKANNQEMEGLEDFKNFPFSIQNGITTLIFGFLGSLLSLAFLRKNGQLLPVGDS
;
A
#
# COMPACT_ATOMS: atom_id res chain seq x y z
N MET A 1 -6.73 0.58 34.44
CA MET A 1 -7.11 1.41 33.27
C MET A 1 -5.99 1.58 32.22
N LYS A 2 -4.69 1.53 32.56
CA LYS A 2 -3.57 1.76 31.59
C LYS A 2 -3.26 0.62 30.60
N LEU A 3 -3.71 -0.62 30.83
CA LEU A 3 -3.38 -1.78 29.99
C LEU A 3 -4.20 -1.89 28.68
N ASN A 4 -5.33 -1.19 28.55
CA ASN A 4 -6.25 -1.36 27.42
C ASN A 4 -5.91 -0.48 26.20
N ILE A 5 -5.25 0.65 26.41
CA ILE A 5 -4.85 1.58 25.35
C ILE A 5 -3.78 0.94 24.44
N ASN A 6 -2.86 0.18 25.02
CA ASN A 6 -1.75 -0.44 24.30
C ASN A 6 -2.21 -1.52 23.31
N LYS A 7 -3.26 -2.28 23.65
CA LYS A 7 -3.81 -3.34 22.78
C LYS A 7 -4.55 -2.80 21.56
N GLN A 8 -5.08 -1.59 21.61
CA GLN A 8 -5.87 -1.02 20.51
C GLN A 8 -5.00 -0.32 19.46
N HIS A 9 -3.95 0.41 19.89
CA HIS A 9 -2.93 0.90 18.95
C HIS A 9 -2.21 -0.27 18.26
N PHE A 10 -2.02 -1.38 18.97
CA PHE A 10 -1.52 -2.61 18.39
C PHE A 10 -2.43 -3.18 17.30
N LYS A 11 -3.77 -3.02 17.41
CA LYS A 11 -4.70 -3.50 16.38
C LYS A 11 -4.60 -2.71 15.08
N LEU A 12 -4.44 -1.39 15.16
CA LEU A 12 -4.20 -0.57 13.96
C LEU A 12 -2.87 -0.92 13.29
N LEU A 13 -1.82 -1.13 14.08
CA LEU A 13 -0.53 -1.59 13.58
C LEU A 13 -0.64 -2.96 12.90
N GLU A 14 -1.31 -3.93 13.54
CA GLU A 14 -1.56 -5.27 13.00
C GLU A 14 -2.30 -5.20 11.65
N LEU A 15 -3.36 -4.39 11.56
CA LEU A 15 -4.09 -4.18 10.30
C LEU A 15 -3.17 -3.57 9.24
N SER A 16 -2.36 -2.57 9.58
CA SER A 16 -1.41 -1.95 8.64
C SER A 16 -0.38 -2.96 8.16
N MET A 17 0.16 -3.81 9.05
CA MET A 17 1.10 -4.87 8.67
C MET A 17 0.46 -5.88 7.71
N ILE A 18 -0.76 -6.34 7.99
CA ILE A 18 -1.49 -7.26 7.11
C ILE A 18 -1.72 -6.61 5.73
N ASN A 19 -2.16 -5.35 5.70
CA ASN A 19 -2.38 -4.61 4.47
C ASN A 19 -1.10 -4.51 3.62
N SER A 20 0.01 -4.08 4.23
CA SER A 20 1.29 -3.97 3.54
C SER A 20 1.82 -5.31 3.06
N LEU A 21 1.70 -6.38 3.85
CA LEU A 21 2.12 -7.72 3.45
C LEU A 21 1.36 -8.21 2.22
N ILE A 22 0.04 -8.00 2.17
CA ILE A 22 -0.78 -8.37 1.01
C ILE A 22 -0.32 -7.58 -0.23
N ILE A 23 -0.11 -6.27 -0.10
CA ILE A 23 0.32 -5.41 -1.22
C ILE A 23 1.69 -5.83 -1.73
N THR A 24 2.67 -6.00 -0.83
CA THR A 24 4.03 -6.44 -1.18
C THR A 24 4.00 -7.79 -1.87
N PHE A 25 3.21 -8.75 -1.36
CA PHE A 25 3.08 -10.07 -1.97
C PHE A 25 2.48 -10.01 -3.37
N LEU A 26 1.35 -9.31 -3.54
CA LEU A 26 0.73 -9.14 -4.86
C LEU A 26 1.69 -8.47 -5.85
N LEU A 27 2.40 -7.44 -5.41
CA LEU A 27 3.37 -6.74 -6.25
C LEU A 27 4.53 -7.65 -6.64
N PHE A 28 5.14 -8.33 -5.68
CA PHE A 28 6.27 -9.23 -5.90
C PHE A 28 5.92 -10.33 -6.90
N PHE A 29 4.78 -11.01 -6.73
CA PHE A 29 4.37 -12.07 -7.65
C PHE A 29 4.09 -11.55 -9.05
N THR A 30 3.38 -10.43 -9.19
CA THR A 30 3.05 -9.87 -10.50
C THR A 30 4.31 -9.44 -11.26
N VAL A 31 5.22 -8.72 -10.59
CA VAL A 31 6.43 -8.23 -11.24
C VAL A 31 7.41 -9.36 -11.54
N SER A 32 7.59 -10.30 -10.61
CA SER A 32 8.45 -11.48 -10.85
C SER A 32 7.93 -12.32 -12.01
N TYR A 33 6.60 -12.43 -12.14
CA TYR A 33 5.99 -13.13 -13.28
C TYR A 33 6.27 -12.41 -14.60
N TRP A 34 6.12 -11.08 -14.66
CA TRP A 34 6.41 -10.31 -15.88
C TRP A 34 7.89 -10.32 -16.27
N GLN A 35 8.81 -10.32 -15.30
CA GLN A 35 10.24 -10.40 -15.60
C GLN A 35 10.66 -11.71 -16.26
N LYS A 36 9.97 -12.82 -16.00
CA LYS A 36 10.38 -14.15 -16.43
C LYS A 36 10.59 -14.27 -17.94
N ASP A 37 9.73 -13.64 -18.73
CA ASP A 37 9.75 -13.72 -20.19
C ASP A 37 10.39 -12.47 -20.84
N GLY A 38 10.97 -11.58 -20.02
CA GLY A 38 11.45 -10.26 -20.41
C GLY A 38 10.31 -9.22 -20.41
N LEU A 39 10.61 -8.00 -19.96
CA LEU A 39 9.61 -6.96 -19.79
C LEU A 39 9.22 -6.33 -21.14
N SER A 40 7.95 -6.45 -21.53
CA SER A 40 7.36 -5.73 -22.66
C SER A 40 7.10 -4.26 -22.32
N LEU A 41 6.97 -3.41 -23.35
CA LEU A 41 6.63 -1.99 -23.19
C LEU A 41 5.35 -1.77 -22.37
N PHE A 42 4.37 -2.66 -22.56
CA PHE A 42 3.11 -2.64 -21.83
C PHE A 42 3.34 -2.92 -20.33
N GLU A 43 4.10 -3.96 -20.01
CA GLU A 43 4.41 -4.34 -18.62
C GLU A 43 5.23 -3.24 -17.93
N ILE A 44 6.23 -2.66 -18.59
CA ILE A 44 7.03 -1.55 -18.05
C ILE A 44 6.12 -0.34 -17.73
N SER A 45 5.19 -0.02 -18.63
CA SER A 45 4.24 1.07 -18.42
C SER A 45 3.32 0.79 -17.24
N PHE A 46 2.88 -0.46 -17.08
CA PHE A 46 2.04 -0.88 -15.95
C PHE A 46 2.80 -0.96 -14.64
N MET A 47 4.09 -1.31 -14.65
CA MET A 47 4.94 -1.35 -13.45
C MET A 47 4.97 0.00 -12.73
N ALA A 48 4.93 1.11 -13.48
CA ALA A 48 4.88 2.46 -12.89
C ALA A 48 3.65 2.72 -11.99
N ILE A 49 2.55 2.01 -12.22
CA ILE A 49 1.26 2.25 -11.56
C ILE A 49 0.74 1.05 -10.75
N ILE A 50 1.22 -0.17 -11.03
CA ILE A 50 0.64 -1.41 -10.47
C ILE A 50 0.76 -1.48 -8.95
N GLY A 51 1.88 -1.02 -8.39
CA GLY A 51 2.06 -0.88 -6.94
C GLY A 51 0.99 0.04 -6.33
N GLY A 52 0.71 1.16 -6.99
CA GLY A 52 -0.37 2.07 -6.62
C GLY A 52 -1.75 1.42 -6.72
N ILE A 53 -2.06 0.70 -7.81
CA ILE A 53 -3.36 0.01 -7.97
C ILE A 53 -3.57 -1.01 -6.83
N TYR A 54 -2.57 -1.84 -6.53
CA TYR A 54 -2.68 -2.77 -5.40
C TYR A 54 -2.83 -2.03 -4.07
N PHE A 55 -2.05 -0.98 -3.85
CA PHE A 55 -2.18 -0.17 -2.65
C PHE A 55 -3.58 0.43 -2.53
N PHE A 56 -4.17 0.96 -3.61
CA PHE A 56 -5.53 1.49 -3.65
C PHE A 56 -6.57 0.42 -3.29
N ILE A 57 -6.57 -0.71 -4.02
CA ILE A 57 -7.59 -1.75 -3.88
C ILE A 57 -7.52 -2.35 -2.47
N VAL A 58 -6.33 -2.78 -2.05
CA VAL A 58 -6.16 -3.46 -0.76
C VAL A 58 -6.47 -2.49 0.38
N THR A 59 -5.93 -1.26 0.35
CA THR A 59 -6.21 -0.23 1.38
C THR A 59 -7.69 0.11 1.45
N LEU A 60 -8.40 0.19 0.32
CA LEU A 60 -9.84 0.42 0.30
C LEU A 60 -10.58 -0.69 1.07
N PHE A 61 -10.38 -1.95 0.70
CA PHE A 61 -11.09 -3.08 1.30
C PHE A 61 -10.70 -3.32 2.76
N THR A 62 -9.40 -3.27 3.08
CA THR A 62 -8.91 -3.44 4.46
C THR A 62 -9.35 -2.30 5.36
N SER A 63 -9.41 -1.07 4.86
CA SER A 63 -9.97 0.06 5.63
C SER A 63 -11.44 -0.18 5.92
N ILE A 64 -12.23 -0.53 4.89
CA ILE A 64 -13.67 -0.77 5.06
C ILE A 64 -13.92 -1.88 6.08
N ILE A 65 -13.28 -3.04 5.94
CA ILE A 65 -13.56 -4.21 6.78
C ILE A 65 -12.87 -4.05 8.15
N GLY A 66 -11.57 -3.76 8.14
CA GLY A 66 -10.72 -3.73 9.32
C GLY A 66 -11.02 -2.57 10.26
N LEU A 67 -11.17 -1.34 9.75
CA LEU A 67 -11.43 -0.18 10.62
C LEU A 67 -12.85 -0.19 11.18
N ASN A 68 -13.86 -0.67 10.43
CA ASN A 68 -15.20 -0.88 11.00
C ASN A 68 -15.18 -1.94 12.11
N SER A 69 -14.44 -3.05 11.91
CA SER A 69 -14.23 -4.07 12.93
C SER A 69 -13.53 -3.52 14.18
N TYR A 70 -12.53 -2.66 13.99
CA TYR A 70 -11.85 -1.93 15.07
C TYR A 70 -12.82 -1.03 15.85
N ILE A 71 -13.64 -0.23 15.16
CA ILE A 71 -14.66 0.63 15.80
C ILE A 71 -15.63 -0.21 16.62
N ARG A 72 -16.18 -1.28 16.03
CA ARG A 72 -17.09 -2.19 16.73
C ARG A 72 -16.45 -2.80 17.97
N SER A 73 -15.19 -3.23 17.86
CA SER A 73 -14.43 -3.82 18.97
C SER A 73 -14.17 -2.83 20.10
N CYS A 74 -14.02 -1.53 19.79
CA CYS A 74 -13.93 -0.48 20.80
C CYS A 74 -15.27 -0.29 21.53
N LEU A 75 -16.36 -0.19 20.76
CA LEU A 75 -17.70 0.03 21.32
C LEU A 75 -18.16 -1.12 22.23
N VAL A 76 -17.93 -2.37 21.84
CA VAL A 76 -18.25 -3.56 22.66
C VAL A 76 -17.47 -3.60 23.98
N ARG A 77 -16.36 -2.87 24.08
CA ARG A 77 -15.49 -2.81 25.26
C ARG A 77 -15.62 -1.50 26.04
N ASP A 78 -16.64 -0.68 25.73
CA ASP A 78 -16.86 0.65 26.31
C ASP A 78 -15.65 1.60 26.16
N ILE A 79 -14.91 1.46 25.05
CA ILE A 79 -13.77 2.32 24.71
C ILE A 79 -14.20 3.31 23.64
N ILE A 80 -13.84 4.58 23.83
CA ILE A 80 -14.06 5.63 22.83
C ILE A 80 -13.09 5.40 21.65
N PRO A 81 -13.58 5.09 20.44
CA PRO A 81 -12.70 4.93 19.28
C PRO A 81 -12.10 6.28 18.87
N LEU A 82 -10.91 6.22 18.25
CA LEU A 82 -10.29 7.40 17.62
C LEU A 82 -11.24 8.00 16.57
N ARG A 83 -11.06 9.28 16.20
CA ARG A 83 -11.84 9.87 15.11
C ARG A 83 -11.52 9.13 13.80
N ARG A 84 -12.54 8.86 12.96
CA ARG A 84 -12.38 8.09 11.70
C ARG A 84 -11.27 8.62 10.79
N ILE A 85 -11.16 9.95 10.64
CA ILE A 85 -10.10 10.59 9.86
C ILE A 85 -8.72 10.28 10.46
N ILE A 86 -8.58 10.31 11.78
CA ILE A 86 -7.31 10.00 12.44
C ILE A 86 -6.97 8.51 12.28
N GLN A 87 -7.96 7.61 12.45
CA GLN A 87 -7.76 6.17 12.26
C GLN A 87 -7.22 5.87 10.86
N ILE A 88 -7.86 6.44 9.83
CA ILE A 88 -7.47 6.16 8.46
C ILE A 88 -6.12 6.80 8.10
N SER A 89 -5.83 8.00 8.59
CA SER A 89 -4.54 8.63 8.37
C SER A 89 -3.42 7.80 8.99
N ILE A 90 -3.58 7.33 10.23
CA ILE A 90 -2.61 6.44 10.89
C ILE A 90 -2.45 5.14 10.10
N PHE A 91 -3.57 4.49 9.75
CA PHE A 91 -3.56 3.25 9.00
C PHE A 91 -2.85 3.38 7.64
N PHE A 92 -3.13 4.46 6.90
CA PHE A 92 -2.53 4.77 5.62
C PHE A 92 -1.01 4.98 5.73
N PHE A 93 -0.57 5.89 6.61
CA PHE A 93 0.86 6.21 6.74
C PHE A 93 1.65 5.01 7.28
N LEU A 94 1.13 4.28 8.27
CA LEU A 94 1.78 3.06 8.76
C LEU A 94 1.86 1.99 7.66
N SER A 95 0.78 1.78 6.92
CA SER A 95 0.80 0.81 5.81
C SER A 95 1.82 1.18 4.74
N PHE A 96 1.92 2.47 4.39
CA PHE A 96 2.85 2.93 3.37
C PHE A 96 4.30 2.77 3.82
N LEU A 97 4.61 3.14 5.06
CA LEU A 97 5.94 2.97 5.64
C LEU A 97 6.33 1.49 5.74
N ILE A 98 5.43 0.64 6.23
CA ILE A 98 5.70 -0.80 6.34
C ILE A 98 5.87 -1.41 4.94
N PHE A 99 5.08 -1.00 3.95
CA PHE A 99 5.23 -1.43 2.56
C PHE A 99 6.61 -1.09 2.00
N ILE A 100 7.08 0.16 2.17
CA ILE A 100 8.43 0.56 1.75
C ILE A 100 9.49 -0.26 2.46
N VAL A 101 9.35 -0.48 3.78
CA VAL A 101 10.32 -1.28 4.55
C VAL A 101 10.36 -2.72 4.02
N LEU A 102 9.21 -3.36 3.80
CA LEU A 102 9.14 -4.72 3.27
C LEU A 102 9.75 -4.83 1.87
N ASP A 103 9.44 -3.89 0.98
CA ASP A 103 10.02 -3.83 -0.37
C ASP A 103 11.53 -3.57 -0.34
N THR A 104 12.00 -2.71 0.58
CA THR A 104 13.44 -2.48 0.80
C THR A 104 14.13 -3.76 1.28
N LEU A 105 13.50 -4.52 2.17
CA LEU A 105 14.05 -5.80 2.61
C LEU A 105 14.13 -6.82 1.46
N LEU A 106 13.14 -6.85 0.57
CA LEU A 106 13.19 -7.67 -0.64
C LEU A 106 14.31 -7.21 -1.58
N PHE A 107 14.44 -5.89 -1.79
CA PHE A 107 15.49 -5.30 -2.60
C PHE A 107 16.91 -5.64 -2.10
N LEU A 108 17.11 -5.71 -0.77
CA LEU A 108 18.40 -6.13 -0.19
C LEU A 108 18.74 -7.60 -0.46
N ILE A 109 17.74 -8.43 -0.78
CA ILE A 109 17.92 -9.84 -1.13
C ILE A 109 18.08 -10.00 -2.64
N ASP A 110 17.27 -9.28 -3.42
CA ASP A 110 17.24 -9.30 -4.87
C ASP A 110 16.84 -7.91 -5.42
N ASP A 111 17.79 -7.25 -6.08
CA ASP A 111 17.62 -5.92 -6.69
C ASP A 111 17.24 -5.98 -8.18
N SER A 112 17.07 -7.18 -8.75
CA SER A 112 16.82 -7.37 -10.18
C SER A 112 15.59 -6.60 -10.67
N ILE A 113 14.49 -6.61 -9.90
CA ILE A 113 13.25 -5.86 -10.21
C ILE A 113 13.54 -4.37 -10.45
N SER A 114 14.23 -3.73 -9.50
CA SER A 114 14.55 -2.30 -9.55
C SER A 114 15.50 -1.98 -10.70
N ILE A 115 16.50 -2.84 -10.93
CA ILE A 115 17.52 -2.65 -11.96
C ILE A 115 16.90 -2.82 -13.34
N ASP A 116 16.13 -3.88 -13.56
CA ASP A 116 15.52 -4.19 -14.85
C ASP A 116 14.49 -3.11 -15.21
N TYR A 117 13.65 -2.69 -14.26
CA TYR A 117 12.72 -1.60 -14.47
C TYR A 117 13.43 -0.30 -14.89
N ALA A 118 14.48 0.10 -14.17
CA ALA A 118 15.25 1.30 -14.50
C ALA A 118 15.92 1.20 -15.88
N LYS A 119 16.53 0.05 -16.21
CA LYS A 119 17.14 -0.19 -17.53
C LYS A 119 16.10 -0.12 -18.65
N SER A 120 14.95 -0.74 -18.46
CA SER A 120 13.84 -0.70 -19.41
C SER A 120 13.34 0.73 -19.67
N LEU A 121 13.24 1.57 -18.63
CA LEU A 121 12.91 2.99 -18.81
C LEU A 121 13.98 3.74 -19.61
N ALA A 122 15.26 3.44 -19.36
CA ALA A 122 16.37 4.06 -20.08
C ALA A 122 16.41 3.66 -21.55
N GLU A 123 16.07 2.41 -21.89
CA GLU A 123 15.95 1.95 -23.27
C GLU A 123 14.83 2.69 -24.00
N ILE A 124 13.68 2.89 -23.34
CA ILE A 124 12.57 3.69 -23.89
C ILE A 124 13.01 5.14 -24.11
N ALA A 125 13.72 5.76 -23.15
CA ALA A 125 14.21 7.12 -23.28
C ALA A 125 15.20 7.26 -24.45
N LYS A 126 16.16 6.34 -24.56
CA LYS A 126 17.13 6.29 -25.67
C LYS A 126 16.45 6.13 -27.03
N ALA A 127 15.45 5.26 -27.13
CA ALA A 127 14.67 5.10 -28.35
C ALA A 127 13.95 6.39 -28.78
N ASN A 128 13.69 7.30 -27.84
CA ASN A 128 13.09 8.61 -28.07
C ASN A 128 14.12 9.77 -28.12
N ASN A 129 15.42 9.48 -28.21
CA ASN A 129 16.52 10.46 -28.17
C ASN A 129 16.49 11.36 -26.92
N GLN A 130 16.05 10.80 -25.78
CA GLN A 130 16.04 11.46 -24.49
C GLN A 130 17.13 10.87 -23.59
N GLU A 131 17.84 11.74 -22.87
CA GLU A 131 18.75 11.32 -21.80
C GLU A 131 18.01 11.32 -20.46
N MET A 132 18.19 10.26 -19.66
CA MET A 132 17.70 10.19 -18.29
C MET A 132 18.83 10.52 -17.33
N GLU A 133 18.91 11.79 -16.93
CA GLU A 133 19.79 12.20 -15.83
C GLU A 133 19.42 11.46 -14.54
N GLY A 134 20.44 11.02 -13.77
CA GLY A 134 20.23 10.36 -12.48
C GLY A 134 19.79 8.89 -12.54
N LEU A 135 19.78 8.26 -13.73
CA LEU A 135 19.41 6.85 -13.89
C LEU A 135 20.25 5.90 -13.01
N GLU A 136 21.55 6.18 -12.89
CA GLU A 136 22.49 5.39 -12.10
C GLU A 136 22.16 5.40 -10.61
N ASP A 137 21.61 6.51 -10.10
CA ASP A 137 21.11 6.60 -8.72
C ASP A 137 19.72 5.95 -8.62
N PHE A 138 18.85 6.20 -9.60
CA PHE A 138 17.49 5.70 -9.64
C PHE A 138 17.40 4.17 -9.55
N LYS A 139 18.26 3.45 -10.29
CA LYS A 139 18.29 1.98 -10.30
C LYS A 139 18.66 1.36 -8.95
N ASN A 140 19.32 2.12 -8.07
CA ASN A 140 19.77 1.66 -6.75
C ASN A 140 18.71 1.87 -5.66
N PHE A 141 17.51 2.33 -6.02
CA PHE A 141 16.40 2.43 -5.09
C PHE A 141 15.47 1.20 -5.19
N PRO A 142 14.90 0.76 -4.06
CA PRO A 142 13.79 -0.20 -4.06
C PRO A 142 12.66 0.23 -4.98
N PHE A 143 12.00 -0.74 -5.59
CA PHE A 143 10.96 -0.52 -6.60
C PHE A 143 9.80 0.34 -6.07
N SER A 144 9.45 0.16 -4.79
CA SER A 144 8.47 1.00 -4.08
C SER A 144 8.88 2.47 -3.97
N ILE A 145 10.17 2.77 -3.85
CA ILE A 145 10.69 4.13 -3.79
C ILE A 145 10.72 4.74 -5.20
N GLN A 146 11.18 3.97 -6.20
CA GLN A 146 11.14 4.35 -7.61
C GLN A 146 9.73 4.80 -8.05
N ASN A 147 8.70 4.12 -7.55
CA ASN A 147 7.29 4.40 -7.84
C ASN A 147 6.52 5.01 -6.66
N GLY A 148 7.23 5.62 -5.70
CA GLY A 148 6.69 5.99 -4.40
C GLY A 148 5.60 7.05 -4.47
N ILE A 149 5.76 8.06 -5.33
CA ILE A 149 4.79 9.15 -5.50
C ILE A 149 3.46 8.60 -6.02
N THR A 150 3.50 7.81 -7.09
CA THR A 150 2.31 7.19 -7.67
C THR A 150 1.63 6.27 -6.65
N THR A 151 2.42 5.44 -5.96
CA THR A 151 1.89 4.53 -4.93
C THR A 151 1.21 5.28 -3.79
N LEU A 152 1.81 6.38 -3.32
CA LEU A 152 1.25 7.25 -2.29
C LEU A 152 -0.08 7.87 -2.74
N ILE A 153 -0.15 8.41 -3.96
CA ILE A 153 -1.37 9.03 -4.51
C ILE A 153 -2.52 8.03 -4.56
N PHE A 154 -2.28 6.85 -5.14
CA PHE A 154 -3.31 5.81 -5.22
C PHE A 154 -3.75 5.30 -3.85
N GLY A 155 -2.81 5.10 -2.92
CA GLY A 155 -3.15 4.72 -1.55
C GLY A 155 -3.96 5.78 -0.81
N PHE A 156 -3.64 7.06 -1.04
CA PHE A 156 -4.41 8.18 -0.52
C PHE A 156 -5.84 8.21 -1.09
N LEU A 157 -6.00 7.99 -2.40
CA LEU A 157 -7.32 7.88 -3.04
C LEU A 157 -8.14 6.71 -2.47
N GLY A 158 -7.53 5.55 -2.26
CA GLY A 158 -8.19 4.39 -1.66
C GLY A 158 -8.64 4.67 -0.22
N SER A 159 -7.78 5.38 0.52
CA SER A 159 -8.10 5.84 1.87
C SER A 159 -9.27 6.82 1.85
N LEU A 160 -9.22 7.88 1.04
CA LEU A 160 -10.31 8.85 0.92
C LEU A 160 -11.64 8.20 0.56
N LEU A 161 -11.64 7.29 -0.42
CA LEU A 161 -12.85 6.61 -0.85
C LEU A 161 -13.44 5.75 0.29
N SER A 162 -12.59 5.07 1.07
CA SER A 162 -13.05 4.23 2.17
C SER A 162 -13.76 5.01 3.29
N LEU A 163 -13.47 6.32 3.48
CA LEU A 163 -14.13 7.14 4.49
C LEU A 163 -15.66 7.17 4.34
N ALA A 164 -16.16 7.11 3.11
CA ALA A 164 -17.60 7.06 2.82
C ALA A 164 -18.28 5.80 3.41
N PHE A 165 -17.50 4.74 3.66
CA PHE A 165 -17.97 3.44 4.12
C PHE A 165 -17.64 3.16 5.60
N LEU A 166 -16.86 4.00 6.26
CA LEU A 166 -16.57 3.87 7.69
C LEU A 166 -17.75 4.36 8.53
N ARG A 167 -18.43 3.46 9.23
CA ARG A 167 -19.62 3.78 10.02
C ARG A 167 -19.27 4.07 11.48
N LYS A 168 -20.01 4.98 12.12
CA LYS A 168 -19.80 5.34 13.53
C LYS A 168 -20.00 4.15 14.49
N ASN A 169 -20.88 3.22 14.14
CA ASN A 169 -21.20 2.02 14.92
C ASN A 169 -20.35 0.80 14.51
N GLY A 170 -19.47 0.92 13.52
CA GLY A 170 -18.64 -0.18 13.01
C GLY A 170 -19.41 -1.31 12.31
N GLN A 171 -20.70 -1.12 11.99
CA GLN A 171 -21.49 -2.12 11.26
C GLN A 171 -21.39 -1.87 9.76
N LEU A 172 -21.01 -2.90 8.99
CA LEU A 172 -20.87 -2.79 7.53
C LEU A 172 -22.22 -2.71 6.81
N LEU A 173 -23.20 -3.48 7.31
CA LEU A 173 -24.57 -3.49 6.82
C LEU A 173 -25.46 -2.71 7.80
N PRO A 174 -26.48 -1.97 7.31
CA PRO A 174 -27.50 -1.46 8.21
C PRO A 174 -28.19 -2.67 8.84
N VAL A 175 -28.27 -2.69 10.17
CA VAL A 175 -29.24 -3.57 10.83
C VAL A 175 -30.60 -3.02 10.42
N GLY A 176 -31.33 -3.77 9.60
CA GLY A 176 -32.72 -3.44 9.33
C GLY A 176 -33.44 -3.42 10.66
N ASP A 177 -34.18 -2.35 10.94
CA ASP A 177 -35.14 -2.34 12.04
C ASP A 177 -36.20 -3.39 11.69
N SER A 178 -36.05 -4.60 12.22
CA SER A 178 -37.02 -5.69 12.19
C SER A 178 -37.73 -5.80 13.53
#